data_AF-A0A3E1EF78-F1
#
_entry.id   AF-A0A3E1EF78-F1
#
_cell.length_a   1.000
_cell.length_b   1.000
_cell.length_c   1.000
_cell.angle_alpha   90.00
_cell.angle_beta   90.00
_cell.angle_gamma   90.00
#
_symmetry.space_group_name_H-M   'P 1'
#
loop_
_entity.id
_entity.type
_entity.pdbx_description
1 polymer ?
#
loop_
_entity_poly.entity_id
_entity_poly.type
_entity_poly.pdbx_seq_one_letter_code
_entity_poly.pdbx_strand_id
1 'polypeptide(L)'
;MGVARAFPPAPYYTLHGIVRDQTGQVVQAENTSVILFKGTAAVGRATIGPLAQPDKNYELKVRIDQARPATTLYNTSAVAAQGQFSLMVEIGSQRFFPIEVKGNLTAGKGGESVRLDLTLGEDLDNDGLPDAWEQWQLFHAGKYPGDDGLWPMNLIDRNGDFDGDGQSNFIEYLAGTFAGDATERFDVTINSKAADSVRFDFFAITGKTYTLERSTDLKTWTRVPFSANTDVSPSGTPLPAGSETFTATAVGIIPAACLPGTDFNKELYRLTVR
;
A
#
# COMPACT_ATOMS: atom_id res chain seq x y z
N MET A 1 52.10 13.52 -15.07
CA MET A 1 51.11 13.62 -13.98
C MET A 1 49.74 13.80 -14.60
N GLY A 2 48.82 12.86 -14.41
CA GLY A 2 47.47 12.93 -14.98
C GLY A 2 46.57 13.84 -14.12
N VAL A 3 45.88 14.78 -14.77
CA VAL A 3 44.87 15.63 -14.13
C VAL A 3 43.72 14.75 -13.62
N ALA A 4 43.55 14.66 -12.30
CA ALA A 4 42.41 14.00 -11.69
C ALA A 4 41.16 14.86 -11.93
N ARG A 5 40.26 14.40 -12.80
CA ARG A 5 38.95 15.03 -13.01
C ARG A 5 37.99 14.49 -11.95
N ALA A 6 37.87 15.20 -10.83
CA ALA A 6 36.83 14.92 -9.84
C ALA A 6 35.51 15.52 -10.34
N PHE A 7 34.55 14.66 -10.69
CA PHE A 7 33.19 15.09 -11.00
C PHE A 7 32.37 15.15 -9.70
N PRO A 8 31.46 16.13 -9.55
CA PRO A 8 30.60 16.19 -8.38
C PRO A 8 29.71 14.94 -8.30
N PRO A 9 29.37 14.46 -7.10
CA PRO A 9 28.46 13.34 -6.94
C PRO A 9 27.12 13.67 -7.58
N ALA A 10 26.53 12.69 -8.28
CA ALA A 10 25.17 12.84 -8.79
C ALA A 10 24.19 12.97 -7.61
N PRO A 11 23.04 13.65 -7.80
CA PRO A 11 21.98 13.64 -6.81
C PRO A 11 21.55 12.19 -6.49
N TYR A 12 21.04 11.98 -5.27
CA TYR A 12 20.57 10.67 -4.85
C TYR A 12 19.46 10.15 -5.75
N TYR A 13 19.49 8.86 -6.06
CA TYR A 13 18.33 8.11 -6.52
C TYR A 13 17.58 7.62 -5.29
N THR A 14 16.31 8.00 -5.13
CA THR A 14 15.55 7.74 -3.91
C THR A 14 14.53 6.65 -4.15
N LEU A 15 14.62 5.56 -3.38
CA LEU A 15 13.58 4.55 -3.30
C LEU A 15 12.71 4.80 -2.07
N HIS A 16 11.40 4.73 -2.21
CA HIS A 16 10.48 4.91 -1.09
C HIS A 16 9.25 4.03 -1.27
N GLY A 17 8.56 3.71 -0.18
CA GLY A 17 7.33 2.95 -0.23
C GLY A 17 6.98 2.39 1.13
N ILE A 18 6.17 1.34 1.13
CA ILE A 18 5.73 0.66 2.33
C ILE A 18 6.22 -0.79 2.33
N VAL A 19 6.84 -1.20 3.43
CA VAL A 19 7.16 -2.59 3.71
C VAL A 19 5.99 -3.27 4.40
N ARG A 20 5.51 -4.38 3.84
CA ARG A 20 4.43 -5.23 4.35
C ARG A 20 4.92 -6.62 4.68
N ASP A 21 4.33 -7.24 5.69
CA ASP A 21 4.54 -8.66 5.95
C ASP A 21 3.69 -9.55 5.03
N GLN A 22 3.80 -10.86 5.23
CA GLN A 22 3.12 -11.89 4.45
C GLN A 22 1.59 -11.90 4.58
N THR A 23 1.03 -11.06 5.46
CA THR A 23 -0.42 -10.89 5.66
C THR A 23 -0.93 -9.55 5.14
N GLY A 24 -0.06 -8.74 4.53
CA GLY A 24 -0.40 -7.41 4.04
C GLY A 24 -0.32 -6.32 5.10
N GLN A 25 0.07 -6.63 6.35
CA GLN A 25 0.20 -5.64 7.41
C GLN A 25 1.48 -4.83 7.25
N VAL A 26 1.39 -3.53 7.55
CA VAL A 26 2.56 -2.63 7.54
C VAL A 26 3.52 -3.06 8.66
N VAL A 27 4.78 -3.24 8.31
CA VAL A 27 5.82 -3.55 9.30
C VAL A 27 6.03 -2.33 10.21
N GLN A 28 5.82 -2.52 11.52
CA GLN A 28 5.98 -1.49 12.57
C GLN A 28 6.99 -1.88 13.67
N ALA A 29 7.71 -2.99 13.51
CA ALA A 29 8.64 -3.49 14.52
C ALA A 29 9.83 -2.54 14.75
N GLU A 30 10.42 -2.59 15.95
CA GLU A 30 11.67 -1.89 16.23
C GLU A 30 12.86 -2.59 15.55
N ASN A 31 13.94 -1.85 15.29
CA ASN A 31 15.17 -2.37 14.66
C ASN A 31 14.95 -3.00 13.28
N THR A 32 14.05 -2.41 12.49
CA THR A 32 13.79 -2.81 11.10
C THR A 32 14.50 -1.91 10.11
N SER A 33 15.07 -2.48 9.05
CA SER A 33 15.80 -1.73 8.03
C SER A 33 15.74 -2.35 6.64
N VAL A 34 15.64 -1.52 5.60
CA VAL A 34 15.95 -1.89 4.23
C VAL A 34 17.45 -1.71 4.01
N ILE A 35 18.13 -2.75 3.53
CA ILE A 35 19.57 -2.77 3.26
C ILE A 35 19.79 -2.86 1.75
N LEU A 36 20.63 -1.95 1.24
CA LEU A 36 21.05 -1.91 -0.16
C LEU A 36 22.37 -2.66 -0.32
N PHE A 37 22.41 -3.58 -1.27
CA PHE A 37 23.59 -4.31 -1.66
C PHE A 37 24.05 -3.95 -3.08
N LYS A 38 25.37 -3.88 -3.24
CA LYS A 38 26.06 -3.84 -4.53
C LYS A 38 26.93 -5.08 -4.63
N GLY A 39 26.52 -6.05 -5.43
CA GLY A 39 27.05 -7.41 -5.32
C GLY A 39 26.77 -7.96 -3.92
N THR A 40 27.81 -8.35 -3.19
CA THR A 40 27.69 -8.90 -1.83
C THR A 40 27.93 -7.86 -0.72
N ALA A 41 28.31 -6.63 -1.08
CA ALA A 41 28.61 -5.58 -0.11
C ALA A 41 27.37 -4.75 0.23
N ALA A 42 27.07 -4.59 1.51
CA ALA A 42 26.07 -3.64 1.98
C ALA A 42 26.60 -2.21 1.83
N VAL A 43 25.90 -1.37 1.07
CA VAL A 43 26.34 -0.02 0.69
C VAL A 43 25.35 1.08 1.10
N GLY A 44 24.17 0.71 1.59
CA GLY A 44 23.17 1.65 2.10
C GLY A 44 22.20 0.98 3.07
N ARG A 45 21.60 1.80 3.94
CA ARG A 45 20.59 1.36 4.91
C ARG A 45 19.55 2.46 5.10
N ALA A 46 18.28 2.08 5.21
CA ALA A 46 17.19 2.93 5.63
C ALA A 46 16.39 2.24 6.73
N THR A 47 16.13 2.94 7.83
CA THR A 47 15.24 2.42 8.88
C THR A 47 13.81 2.35 8.35
N ILE A 48 13.11 1.26 8.67
CA ILE A 48 11.67 1.13 8.46
C ILE A 48 10.98 1.60 9.74
N GLY A 49 10.01 2.48 9.62
CA GLY A 49 9.28 3.02 10.77
C GLY A 49 8.29 4.11 10.38
N PRO A 50 7.58 4.71 11.35
CA PRO A 50 6.65 5.79 11.07
C PRO A 50 7.41 6.98 10.48
N LEU A 51 7.07 7.36 9.25
CA LEU A 51 7.55 8.57 8.61
C LEU A 51 6.48 9.66 8.69
N ALA A 52 6.91 10.92 8.56
CA ALA A 52 5.99 12.07 8.55
C ALA A 52 4.99 12.06 7.39
N GLN A 53 5.20 11.20 6.38
CA GLN A 53 4.32 11.01 5.24
C GLN A 53 3.62 9.66 5.37
N PRO A 54 2.28 9.63 5.32
CA PRO A 54 1.49 8.42 5.62
C PRO A 54 1.60 7.32 4.54
N ASP A 55 2.11 7.64 3.36
CA ASP A 55 2.18 6.75 2.19
C ASP A 55 3.53 6.03 2.05
N LYS A 56 4.41 6.15 3.05
CA LYS A 56 5.69 5.42 3.11
C LYS A 56 6.13 5.15 4.55
N ASN A 57 6.73 3.99 4.78
CA ASN A 57 7.40 3.66 6.05
C ASN A 57 8.92 3.54 5.90
N TYR A 58 9.45 3.74 4.70
CA TYR A 58 10.89 3.83 4.46
C TYR A 58 11.23 4.80 3.33
N GLU A 59 12.44 5.36 3.39
CA GLU A 59 13.05 6.14 2.32
C GLU A 59 14.55 5.81 2.26
N LEU A 60 14.97 5.17 1.16
CA LEU A 60 16.33 4.74 0.92
C LEU A 60 17.00 5.63 -0.13
N LYS A 61 18.06 6.32 0.28
CA LYS A 61 18.87 7.16 -0.60
C LYS A 61 20.02 6.37 -1.19
N VAL A 62 19.94 6.09 -2.48
CA VAL A 62 20.96 5.39 -3.26
C VAL A 62 21.94 6.41 -3.84
N ARG A 63 23.22 6.24 -3.51
CA ARG A 63 24.31 7.05 -4.07
C ARG A 63 24.55 6.61 -5.51
N ILE A 64 24.46 7.54 -6.45
CA ILE A 64 24.71 7.28 -7.88
C ILE A 64 26.04 7.87 -8.31
N ASP A 65 26.79 7.10 -9.09
CA ASP A 65 27.96 7.52 -9.84
C ASP A 65 27.67 7.45 -11.34
N GLN A 66 27.94 8.51 -12.11
CA GLN A 66 27.69 8.52 -13.55
C GLN A 66 28.63 7.59 -14.35
N ALA A 67 29.63 6.96 -13.70
CA ALA A 67 30.50 5.93 -14.24
C ALA A 67 31.07 6.28 -15.63
N ARG A 68 31.65 7.48 -15.75
CA ARG A 68 32.21 7.94 -17.03
C ARG A 68 33.44 7.12 -17.41
N PRO A 69 33.67 6.86 -18.72
CA PRO A 69 34.87 6.17 -19.17
C PRO A 69 36.14 6.82 -18.60
N ALA A 70 37.05 6.00 -18.08
CA ALA A 70 38.31 6.41 -17.44
C ALA A 70 38.18 7.21 -16.11
N THR A 71 37.06 7.08 -15.39
CA THR A 71 36.90 7.62 -14.03
C THR A 71 36.79 6.49 -12.99
N THR A 72 37.44 6.66 -11.84
CA THR A 72 37.21 5.82 -10.66
C THR A 72 35.93 6.27 -9.97
N LEU A 73 35.20 5.33 -9.39
CA LEU A 73 34.03 5.66 -8.57
C LEU A 73 34.42 6.67 -7.49
N TYR A 74 33.60 7.72 -7.30
CA TYR A 74 33.87 8.71 -6.24
C TYR A 74 33.67 8.12 -4.84
N ASN A 75 32.89 7.05 -4.73
CA ASN A 75 32.65 6.33 -3.48
C ASN A 75 32.43 4.84 -3.78
N THR A 76 33.08 3.95 -3.02
CA THR A 76 32.91 2.50 -3.17
C THR A 76 31.48 2.03 -2.90
N SER A 77 30.74 2.79 -2.08
CA SER A 77 29.33 2.59 -1.75
C SER A 77 28.37 3.19 -2.80
N ALA A 78 28.87 3.84 -3.85
CA ALA A 78 28.02 4.33 -4.93
C ALA A 78 27.71 3.22 -5.95
N VAL A 79 26.47 3.19 -6.40
CA VAL A 79 26.00 2.35 -7.50
C VAL A 79 26.23 3.12 -8.80
N ALA A 80 26.71 2.46 -9.85
CA ALA A 80 26.81 3.09 -11.15
C ALA A 80 25.41 3.47 -11.65
N ALA A 81 25.27 4.56 -12.40
CA ALA A 81 24.03 4.90 -13.08
C ALA A 81 23.62 3.74 -13.98
N GLN A 82 22.37 3.28 -13.86
CA GLN A 82 21.89 2.07 -14.55
C GLN A 82 22.63 0.78 -14.15
N GLY A 83 23.34 0.80 -13.02
CA GLY A 83 23.97 -0.36 -12.43
C GLY A 83 22.97 -1.20 -11.63
N GLN A 84 23.25 -2.49 -11.53
CA GLN A 84 22.43 -3.40 -10.74
C GLN A 84 22.68 -3.23 -9.24
N PHE A 85 21.62 -3.43 -8.46
CA PHE A 85 21.66 -3.51 -7.01
C PHE A 85 20.67 -4.56 -6.51
N SER A 86 20.80 -4.94 -5.24
CA SER A 86 19.86 -5.83 -4.57
C SER A 86 19.40 -5.20 -3.26
N LEU A 87 18.22 -5.57 -2.80
CA LEU A 87 17.67 -5.12 -1.53
C LEU A 87 17.40 -6.31 -0.62
N MET A 88 17.39 -6.06 0.68
CA MET A 88 17.02 -7.00 1.71
C MET A 88 16.33 -6.23 2.83
N VAL A 89 15.37 -6.86 3.51
CA VAL A 89 14.78 -6.32 4.73
C VAL A 89 15.33 -7.07 5.93
N GLU A 90 15.82 -6.35 6.93
CA GLU A 90 16.28 -6.90 8.20
C GLU A 90 15.28 -6.53 9.29
N ILE A 91 14.82 -7.52 10.05
CA ILE A 91 13.96 -7.35 11.23
C ILE A 91 14.64 -8.05 12.40
N GLY A 92 15.21 -7.26 13.32
CA GLY A 92 16.04 -7.79 14.39
C GLY A 92 17.28 -8.51 13.84
N SER A 93 17.33 -9.84 13.95
CA SER A 93 18.42 -10.68 13.39
C SER A 93 18.00 -11.49 12.17
N GLN A 94 16.74 -11.41 11.76
CA GLN A 94 16.22 -12.13 10.61
C GLN A 94 16.34 -11.28 9.34
N ARG A 95 16.59 -11.98 8.22
CA ARG A 95 16.80 -11.39 6.91
C ARG A 95 15.74 -11.93 5.96
N PHE A 96 15.09 -11.01 5.27
CA PHE A 96 14.01 -11.29 4.33
C PHE A 96 14.38 -10.71 2.97
N PHE A 97 14.05 -11.45 1.92
CA PHE A 97 14.16 -11.00 0.54
C PHE A 97 12.74 -10.74 0.04
N PRO A 98 12.33 -9.46 -0.08
CA PRO A 98 11.01 -9.14 -0.59
C PRO A 98 10.71 -9.75 -1.96
N ILE A 99 9.44 -10.00 -2.23
CA ILE A 99 8.99 -10.62 -3.48
C ILE A 99 9.42 -9.78 -4.71
N GLU A 100 9.30 -8.45 -4.61
CA GLU A 100 9.62 -7.50 -5.69
C GLU A 100 11.12 -7.44 -6.02
N VAL A 101 11.99 -8.02 -5.17
CA VAL A 101 13.45 -7.96 -5.31
C VAL A 101 14.05 -9.29 -5.79
N LYS A 102 13.22 -10.29 -6.12
CA LYS A 102 13.64 -11.60 -6.66
C LYS A 102 14.36 -11.49 -8.02
N GLY A 103 14.29 -10.34 -8.68
CA GLY A 103 14.96 -10.02 -9.94
C GLY A 103 16.08 -8.98 -9.85
N ASN A 104 16.68 -8.64 -11.00
CA ASN A 104 17.73 -7.63 -11.09
C ASN A 104 17.12 -6.22 -11.01
N LEU A 105 17.33 -5.52 -9.90
CA LEU A 105 16.98 -4.10 -9.79
C LEU A 105 18.08 -3.24 -10.41
N THR A 106 17.68 -2.20 -11.13
CA THR A 106 18.60 -1.29 -11.83
C THR A 106 18.40 0.13 -11.36
N ALA A 107 19.49 0.80 -10.96
CA ALA A 107 19.43 2.15 -10.42
C ALA A 107 19.16 3.21 -11.51
N GLY A 108 18.50 4.30 -11.13
CA GLY A 108 18.30 5.45 -12.02
C GLY A 108 19.58 6.20 -12.40
N LYS A 109 19.42 7.35 -13.05
CA LYS A 109 20.53 8.25 -13.39
C LYS A 109 20.90 9.21 -12.25
N GLY A 110 20.08 9.27 -11.20
CA GLY A 110 20.24 10.13 -10.03
C GLY A 110 19.30 11.32 -10.08
N GLY A 111 18.77 11.69 -8.91
CA GLY A 111 17.74 12.73 -8.75
C GLY A 111 16.30 12.23 -8.91
N GLU A 112 16.10 11.01 -9.41
CA GLU A 112 14.76 10.40 -9.46
C GLU A 112 14.31 9.92 -8.07
N SER A 113 13.00 9.97 -7.84
CA SER A 113 12.34 9.33 -6.70
C SER A 113 11.37 8.29 -7.24
N VAL A 114 11.57 7.03 -6.87
CA VAL A 114 10.80 5.89 -7.38
C VAL A 114 10.11 5.19 -6.22
N ARG A 115 8.81 4.94 -6.39
CA ARG A 115 8.03 4.15 -5.45
C ARG A 115 8.32 2.67 -5.67
N LEU A 116 8.63 1.98 -4.58
CA LEU A 116 8.81 0.54 -4.51
C LEU A 116 8.20 0.09 -3.18
N ASP A 117 7.04 -0.54 -3.25
CA ASP A 117 6.48 -1.22 -2.09
C ASP A 117 7.17 -2.60 -1.97
N LEU A 118 7.41 -3.06 -0.74
CA LEU A 118 8.15 -4.29 -0.47
C LEU A 118 7.29 -5.25 0.32
N THR A 119 7.11 -6.45 -0.20
CA THR A 119 6.30 -7.49 0.42
C THR A 119 7.19 -8.62 0.93
N LEU A 120 7.12 -8.90 2.23
CA LEU A 120 7.82 -10.03 2.83
C LEU A 120 6.95 -11.28 2.70
N GLY A 121 7.55 -12.38 2.26
CA GLY A 121 6.85 -13.64 2.10
C GLY A 121 7.51 -14.51 1.04
N GLU A 122 7.02 -15.74 0.93
CA GLU A 122 7.30 -16.60 -0.21
C GLU A 122 6.25 -16.34 -1.30
N ASP A 123 6.64 -16.52 -2.55
CA ASP A 123 5.83 -16.35 -3.76
C ASP A 123 6.29 -17.46 -4.71
N LEU A 124 5.65 -18.63 -4.56
CA LEU A 124 6.07 -19.87 -5.20
C LEU A 124 5.66 -19.90 -6.67
N ASP A 125 4.48 -19.38 -7.00
CA ASP A 125 3.96 -19.33 -8.36
C ASP A 125 4.36 -18.06 -9.13
N ASN A 126 5.00 -17.08 -8.47
CA ASN A 126 5.55 -15.85 -9.02
C ASN A 126 4.49 -14.89 -9.55
N ASP A 127 3.30 -14.91 -8.96
CA ASP A 127 2.25 -13.98 -9.32
C ASP A 127 2.41 -12.63 -8.59
N GLY A 128 3.19 -12.58 -7.52
CA GLY A 128 3.46 -11.37 -6.72
C GLY A 128 2.59 -11.22 -5.46
N LEU A 129 1.84 -12.24 -5.08
CA LEU A 129 1.16 -12.38 -3.79
C LEU A 129 2.00 -13.25 -2.83
N PRO A 130 1.84 -13.08 -1.50
CA PRO A 130 2.45 -13.99 -0.55
C PRO A 130 1.68 -15.32 -0.44
N ASP A 131 2.38 -16.44 -0.57
CA ASP A 131 1.81 -17.79 -0.43
C ASP A 131 1.03 -17.94 0.89
N ALA A 132 1.54 -17.35 1.98
CA ALA A 132 0.91 -17.42 3.29
C ALA A 132 -0.45 -16.71 3.33
N TRP A 133 -0.61 -15.62 2.58
CA TRP A 133 -1.89 -14.92 2.47
C TRP A 133 -2.87 -15.75 1.65
N GLU A 134 -2.47 -16.25 0.47
CA GLU A 134 -3.33 -17.05 -0.39
C GLU A 134 -3.84 -18.32 0.31
N GLN A 135 -2.95 -19.03 1.03
CA GLN A 135 -3.33 -20.20 1.83
C GLN A 135 -4.38 -19.87 2.88
N TRP A 136 -4.24 -18.71 3.53
CA TRP A 136 -5.20 -18.25 4.54
C TRP A 136 -6.55 -17.92 3.90
N GLN A 137 -6.55 -17.26 2.73
CA GLN A 137 -7.76 -17.00 1.94
C GLN A 137 -8.47 -18.30 1.55
N LEU A 138 -7.74 -19.25 0.99
CA LEU A 138 -8.23 -20.56 0.59
C LEU A 138 -8.83 -21.34 1.78
N PHE A 139 -8.15 -21.34 2.94
CA PHE A 139 -8.62 -22.03 4.14
C PHE A 139 -10.01 -21.57 4.57
N HIS A 140 -10.22 -20.26 4.66
CA HIS A 140 -11.51 -19.68 5.05
C HIS A 140 -12.58 -19.86 3.99
N ALA A 141 -12.20 -19.92 2.71
CA ALA A 141 -13.09 -20.29 1.61
C ALA A 141 -13.43 -21.80 1.59
N GLY A 142 -12.99 -22.56 2.60
CA GLY A 142 -13.23 -24.00 2.71
C GLY A 142 -12.46 -24.82 1.68
N LYS A 143 -11.40 -24.26 1.10
CA LYS A 143 -10.43 -24.97 0.26
C LYS A 143 -9.29 -25.45 1.15
N TYR A 144 -8.82 -26.68 0.90
CA TYR A 144 -7.77 -27.31 1.69
C TYR A 144 -6.70 -27.88 0.76
N PRO A 145 -5.50 -28.17 1.27
CA PRO A 145 -4.49 -28.89 0.52
C PRO A 145 -5.02 -30.22 -0.02
N GLY A 146 -4.52 -30.62 -1.19
CA GLY A 146 -4.78 -31.93 -1.76
C GLY A 146 -4.10 -33.06 -0.97
N ASP A 147 -4.27 -34.30 -1.43
CA ASP A 147 -3.61 -35.47 -0.84
C ASP A 147 -2.07 -35.40 -0.90
N ASP A 148 -1.53 -34.59 -1.80
CA ASP A 148 -0.10 -34.28 -1.94
C ASP A 148 0.40 -33.22 -0.93
N GLY A 149 -0.51 -32.65 -0.14
CA GLY A 149 -0.21 -31.58 0.82
C GLY A 149 -0.01 -30.21 0.18
N LEU A 150 -0.27 -30.06 -1.13
CA LEU A 150 -0.14 -28.79 -1.83
C LEU A 150 -1.47 -28.03 -1.83
N TRP A 151 -1.38 -26.73 -1.60
CA TRP A 151 -2.51 -25.82 -1.74
C TRP A 151 -2.78 -25.50 -3.21
N PRO A 152 -4.05 -25.34 -3.61
CA PRO A 152 -4.40 -24.96 -4.98
C PRO A 152 -4.20 -23.45 -5.23
N MET A 153 -2.94 -22.98 -5.21
CA MET A 153 -2.60 -21.54 -5.31
C MET A 153 -3.17 -20.88 -6.57
N ASN A 154 -3.24 -21.63 -7.67
CA ASN A 154 -3.80 -21.18 -8.94
C ASN A 154 -5.28 -20.73 -8.89
N LEU A 155 -5.97 -20.90 -7.76
CA LEU A 155 -7.32 -20.37 -7.55
C LEU A 155 -7.32 -18.88 -7.19
N ILE A 156 -6.23 -18.36 -6.64
CA ILE A 156 -6.08 -16.96 -6.24
C ILE A 156 -4.94 -16.34 -7.04
N ASP A 157 -5.21 -15.99 -8.30
CA ASP A 157 -4.26 -15.23 -9.12
C ASP A 157 -4.30 -13.74 -8.75
N ARG A 158 -3.16 -13.05 -8.71
CA ARG A 158 -3.03 -11.61 -8.46
C ARG A 158 -4.07 -10.74 -9.18
N ASN A 159 -4.31 -11.04 -10.45
CA ASN A 159 -5.22 -10.29 -11.31
C ASN A 159 -6.60 -10.95 -11.43
N GLY A 160 -6.79 -12.11 -10.80
CA GLY A 160 -8.07 -12.77 -10.65
C GLY A 160 -8.98 -12.04 -9.67
N ASP A 161 -10.21 -12.51 -9.61
CA ASP A 161 -11.31 -12.03 -8.79
C ASP A 161 -12.01 -13.29 -8.25
N PHE A 162 -11.54 -13.76 -7.08
CA PHE A 162 -11.85 -15.12 -6.62
C PHE A 162 -13.33 -15.28 -6.21
N ASP A 163 -13.94 -14.23 -5.68
CA ASP A 163 -15.34 -14.21 -5.28
C ASP A 163 -16.29 -13.52 -6.27
N GLY A 164 -15.75 -12.85 -7.30
CA GLY A 164 -16.52 -12.25 -8.39
C GLY A 164 -17.10 -10.87 -8.06
N ASP A 165 -16.54 -10.15 -7.09
CA ASP A 165 -17.02 -8.85 -6.63
C ASP A 165 -16.55 -7.66 -7.50
N GLY A 166 -15.64 -7.92 -8.43
CA GLY A 166 -15.05 -6.95 -9.36
C GLY A 166 -13.75 -6.29 -8.86
N GLN A 167 -13.28 -6.61 -7.66
CA GLN A 167 -11.94 -6.26 -7.17
C GLN A 167 -10.98 -7.41 -7.49
N SER A 168 -9.72 -7.06 -7.79
CA SER A 168 -8.71 -8.09 -7.98
C SER A 168 -8.16 -8.55 -6.63
N ASN A 169 -7.75 -9.82 -6.54
CA ASN A 169 -7.14 -10.40 -5.34
C ASN A 169 -5.96 -9.56 -4.81
N PHE A 170 -5.19 -8.90 -5.70
CA PHE A 170 -4.15 -7.96 -5.29
C PHE A 170 -4.65 -6.71 -4.55
N ILE A 171 -5.76 -6.13 -5.00
CA ILE A 171 -6.37 -4.98 -4.33
C ILE A 171 -6.86 -5.40 -2.96
N GLU A 172 -7.42 -6.61 -2.84
CA GLU A 172 -7.89 -7.17 -1.59
C GLU A 172 -6.73 -7.46 -0.62
N TYR A 173 -5.62 -8.00 -1.12
CA TYR A 173 -4.39 -8.14 -0.36
C TYR A 173 -3.88 -6.79 0.18
N LEU A 174 -3.84 -5.76 -0.66
CA LEU A 174 -3.44 -4.41 -0.22
C LEU A 174 -4.45 -3.78 0.74
N ALA A 175 -5.72 -4.07 0.55
CA ALA A 175 -6.83 -3.62 1.37
C ALA A 175 -6.84 -4.34 2.73
N GLY A 176 -6.36 -5.57 2.80
CA GLY A 176 -6.54 -6.45 3.95
C GLY A 176 -7.96 -6.98 4.06
N THR A 177 -8.66 -7.17 2.94
CA THR A 177 -9.99 -7.79 2.85
C THR A 177 -9.88 -9.29 2.56
N PHE A 178 -10.99 -9.99 2.69
CA PHE A 178 -11.09 -11.41 2.38
C PHE A 178 -11.48 -11.67 0.92
N ALA A 179 -10.57 -12.29 0.15
CA ALA A 179 -10.73 -12.55 -1.29
C ALA A 179 -11.83 -13.56 -1.65
N GLY A 180 -12.36 -14.27 -0.66
CA GLY A 180 -13.45 -15.21 -0.83
C GLY A 180 -14.82 -14.70 -0.36
N ASP A 181 -14.95 -13.42 0.02
CA ASP A 181 -16.19 -12.82 0.53
C ASP A 181 -16.46 -11.49 -0.16
N ALA A 182 -17.33 -11.57 -1.17
CA ALA A 182 -17.72 -10.45 -2.01
C ALA A 182 -18.42 -9.29 -1.26
N THR A 183 -18.68 -9.46 0.05
CA THR A 183 -19.23 -8.40 0.90
C THR A 183 -18.14 -7.52 1.54
N GLU A 184 -16.89 -7.97 1.61
CA GLU A 184 -15.77 -7.23 2.21
C GLU A 184 -15.08 -6.29 1.21
N ARG A 185 -15.84 -5.36 0.63
CA ARG A 185 -15.31 -4.43 -0.39
C ARG A 185 -15.30 -2.98 0.04
N PHE A 186 -14.30 -2.23 -0.43
CA PHE A 186 -14.24 -0.78 -0.21
C PHE A 186 -15.14 -0.01 -1.18
N ASP A 187 -16.44 -0.21 -1.04
CA ASP A 187 -17.45 0.61 -1.69
C ASP A 187 -18.13 1.59 -0.72
N VAL A 188 -18.87 2.53 -1.31
CA VAL A 188 -19.77 3.40 -0.56
C VAL A 188 -21.15 3.29 -1.20
N THR A 189 -22.12 2.80 -0.44
CA THR A 189 -23.50 2.64 -0.89
C THR A 189 -24.33 3.79 -0.39
N ILE A 190 -24.81 4.65 -1.30
CA ILE A 190 -25.70 5.75 -0.92
C ILE A 190 -27.13 5.23 -0.76
N ASN A 191 -27.60 5.16 0.47
CA ASN A 191 -28.94 4.67 0.81
C ASN A 191 -30.04 5.70 0.55
N SER A 192 -29.76 6.98 0.85
CA SER A 192 -30.72 8.07 0.62
C SER A 192 -30.03 9.41 0.45
N LYS A 193 -30.58 10.26 -0.42
CA LYS A 193 -30.21 11.67 -0.56
C LYS A 193 -31.45 12.55 -0.32
N ALA A 194 -31.39 13.39 0.69
CA ALA A 194 -32.42 14.36 1.03
C ALA A 194 -31.78 15.73 1.28
N ALA A 195 -32.60 16.78 1.34
CA ALA A 195 -32.14 18.15 1.55
C ALA A 195 -31.53 18.38 2.94
N ASP A 196 -31.82 17.50 3.90
CA ASP A 196 -31.33 17.56 5.29
C ASP A 196 -30.19 16.57 5.57
N SER A 197 -30.07 15.49 4.79
CA SER A 197 -29.07 14.44 5.03
C SER A 197 -28.80 13.59 3.79
N VAL A 198 -27.53 13.16 3.64
CA VAL A 198 -27.15 12.05 2.77
C VAL A 198 -26.70 10.89 3.66
N ARG A 199 -27.31 9.72 3.46
CA ARG A 199 -27.06 8.51 4.25
C ARG A 199 -26.38 7.47 3.38
N PHE A 200 -25.38 6.80 3.93
CA PHE A 200 -24.58 5.84 3.20
C PHE A 200 -23.95 4.80 4.13
N ASP A 201 -23.67 3.64 3.57
CA ASP A 201 -22.96 2.56 4.25
C ASP A 201 -21.61 2.34 3.56
N PHE A 202 -20.62 1.89 4.34
CA PHE A 202 -19.31 1.50 3.82
C PHE A 202 -18.69 0.40 4.68
N PHE A 203 -17.86 -0.45 4.07
CA PHE A 203 -17.10 -1.45 4.81
C PHE A 203 -15.88 -0.84 5.51
N ALA A 204 -15.81 -0.99 6.82
CA ALA A 204 -14.74 -0.48 7.65
C ALA A 204 -13.84 -1.62 8.13
N ILE A 205 -12.52 -1.38 8.16
CA ILE A 205 -11.51 -2.29 8.71
C ILE A 205 -10.78 -1.57 9.83
N THR A 206 -10.69 -2.24 10.98
CA THR A 206 -10.02 -1.74 12.19
C THR A 206 -8.65 -1.14 11.89
N GLY A 207 -8.38 0.05 12.46
CA GLY A 207 -7.10 0.75 12.32
C GLY A 207 -6.99 1.62 11.06
N LYS A 208 -7.86 1.45 10.07
CA LYS A 208 -7.88 2.32 8.88
C LYS A 208 -8.65 3.60 9.14
N THR A 209 -8.25 4.65 8.45
CA THR A 209 -8.89 5.97 8.52
C THR A 209 -9.60 6.32 7.23
N TYR A 210 -10.87 6.68 7.35
CA TYR A 210 -11.78 6.97 6.26
C TYR A 210 -12.05 8.46 6.17
N THR A 211 -12.07 8.98 4.94
CA THR A 211 -12.48 10.35 4.65
C THR A 211 -13.48 10.39 3.51
N LEU A 212 -14.55 11.16 3.69
CA LEU A 212 -15.57 11.39 2.69
C LEU A 212 -15.26 12.67 1.90
N GLU A 213 -15.38 12.58 0.58
CA GLU A 213 -15.27 13.73 -0.31
C GLU A 213 -16.48 13.82 -1.22
N ARG A 214 -16.88 15.05 -1.57
CA ARG A 214 -17.92 15.32 -2.55
C ARG A 214 -17.41 16.13 -3.74
N SER A 215 -18.08 15.93 -4.87
CA SER A 215 -17.85 16.68 -6.11
C SER A 215 -19.16 16.85 -6.89
N THR A 216 -19.27 17.90 -7.68
CA THR A 216 -20.37 18.08 -8.66
C THR A 216 -19.90 17.93 -10.11
N ASP A 217 -18.59 17.78 -10.34
CA ASP A 217 -17.96 17.80 -11.67
C ASP A 217 -16.96 16.64 -11.90
N LEU A 218 -16.80 15.75 -10.92
CA LEU A 218 -15.80 14.66 -10.86
C LEU A 218 -14.33 15.11 -10.88
N LYS A 219 -14.06 16.41 -10.89
CA LYS A 219 -12.71 16.99 -10.99
C LYS A 219 -12.28 17.61 -9.67
N THR A 220 -13.17 18.41 -9.09
CA THR A 220 -12.93 19.12 -7.84
C THR A 220 -13.59 18.37 -6.71
N TRP A 221 -12.78 17.82 -5.81
CA TRP A 221 -13.24 17.08 -4.64
C TRP A 221 -12.99 17.90 -3.38
N THR A 222 -14.01 17.98 -2.52
CA THR A 222 -13.96 18.70 -1.25
C THR A 222 -14.28 17.74 -0.12
N ARG A 223 -13.52 17.82 0.99
CA ARG A 223 -13.78 17.00 2.17
C ARG A 223 -15.11 17.39 2.81
N VAL A 224 -15.85 16.38 3.24
CA VAL A 224 -17.15 16.53 3.89
C VAL A 224 -17.08 15.87 5.26
N PRO A 225 -17.36 16.61 6.34
CA PRO A 225 -17.53 16.00 7.65
C PRO A 225 -18.71 15.04 7.63
N PHE A 226 -18.53 13.86 8.21
CA PHE A 226 -19.58 12.86 8.34
C PHE A 226 -19.60 12.24 9.73
N SER A 227 -20.74 11.68 10.09
CA SER A 227 -20.97 10.97 11.34
C SER A 227 -21.13 9.48 11.04
N ALA A 228 -20.29 8.66 11.67
CA ALA A 228 -20.32 7.21 11.56
C ALA A 228 -21.10 6.57 12.72
N ASN A 229 -21.54 5.31 12.54
CA ASN A 229 -22.38 4.58 13.48
C ASN A 229 -23.73 5.26 13.75
N THR A 230 -24.26 5.97 12.75
CA THR A 230 -25.56 6.64 12.85
C THR A 230 -26.60 5.86 12.06
N ASP A 231 -27.00 4.70 12.59
CA ASP A 231 -28.22 4.04 12.16
C ASP A 231 -29.40 4.83 12.70
N VAL A 232 -29.96 5.72 11.87
CA VAL A 232 -31.21 6.37 12.24
C VAL A 232 -32.20 6.28 11.09
N SER A 233 -33.37 5.76 11.42
CA SER A 233 -34.61 5.80 10.62
C SER A 233 -34.83 7.20 10.01
N PRO A 234 -35.44 7.32 8.82
CA PRO A 234 -35.63 8.60 8.15
C PRO A 234 -36.68 9.43 8.89
N SER A 235 -36.30 10.25 9.88
CA SER A 235 -36.98 11.50 10.24
C SER A 235 -36.39 12.20 11.48
N GLY A 236 -36.05 13.48 11.31
CA GLY A 236 -36.23 14.49 12.36
C GLY A 236 -35.13 14.69 13.41
N THR A 237 -34.22 13.74 13.63
CA THR A 237 -33.05 14.00 14.48
C THR A 237 -31.94 14.70 13.70
N PRO A 238 -31.43 15.85 14.17
CA PRO A 238 -30.26 16.50 13.58
C PRO A 238 -29.09 15.52 13.52
N LEU A 239 -28.36 15.50 12.41
CA LEU A 239 -27.12 14.75 12.32
C LEU A 239 -26.16 15.25 13.42
N PRO A 240 -25.53 14.35 14.21
CA PRO A 240 -24.49 14.77 15.14
C PRO A 240 -23.37 15.48 14.37
N ALA A 241 -22.64 16.37 15.04
CA ALA A 241 -21.52 17.09 14.44
C ALA A 241 -20.54 16.07 13.83
N GLY A 242 -20.44 16.08 12.50
CA GLY A 242 -19.56 15.17 11.78
C GLY A 242 -18.08 15.51 11.97
N SER A 243 -17.23 14.56 11.65
CA SER A 243 -15.78 14.71 11.61
C SER A 243 -15.30 14.57 10.17
N GLU A 244 -14.22 15.26 9.80
CA GLU A 244 -13.58 15.09 8.48
C GLU A 244 -12.92 13.71 8.29
N THR A 245 -12.68 12.99 9.40
CA THR A 245 -12.01 11.68 9.43
C THR A 245 -12.67 10.74 10.43
N PHE A 246 -12.75 9.45 10.08
CA PHE A 246 -13.20 8.38 10.96
C PHE A 246 -12.17 7.25 11.00
N THR A 247 -11.69 6.89 12.18
CA THR A 247 -10.81 5.72 12.36
C THR A 247 -11.63 4.56 12.89
N ALA A 248 -11.65 3.45 12.16
CA ALA A 248 -12.45 2.29 12.52
C ALA A 248 -11.84 1.53 13.70
N THR A 249 -12.68 1.14 14.66
CA THR A 249 -12.29 0.35 15.83
C THR A 249 -12.75 -1.11 15.76
N ALA A 250 -13.52 -1.46 14.72
CA ALA A 250 -14.02 -2.80 14.45
C ALA A 250 -14.11 -3.00 12.92
N VAL A 251 -14.20 -4.26 12.49
CA VAL A 251 -14.44 -4.64 11.11
C VAL A 251 -15.94 -4.80 10.86
N GLY A 252 -16.45 -4.29 9.75
CA GLY A 252 -17.83 -4.49 9.32
C GLY A 252 -18.42 -3.30 8.56
N ILE A 253 -19.67 -3.45 8.12
CA ILE A 253 -20.42 -2.38 7.45
C ILE A 253 -20.83 -1.33 8.49
N ILE A 254 -20.44 -0.08 8.24
CA ILE A 254 -20.72 1.06 9.12
C ILE A 254 -21.72 2.00 8.45
N PRO A 255 -22.90 2.23 9.06
CA PRO A 255 -23.84 3.23 8.61
C PRO A 255 -23.36 4.63 8.98
N ALA A 256 -23.46 5.55 8.03
CA ALA A 256 -22.98 6.91 8.17
C ALA A 256 -23.88 7.93 7.47
N ALA A 257 -23.71 9.19 7.87
CA ALA A 257 -24.43 10.28 7.24
C ALA A 257 -23.65 11.60 7.27
N CYS A 258 -23.90 12.44 6.26
CA CYS A 258 -23.33 13.77 6.14
C CYS A 258 -24.38 14.79 5.71
N LEU A 259 -24.06 16.07 5.90
CA LEU A 259 -24.89 17.16 5.41
C LEU A 259 -24.69 17.33 3.90
N PRO A 260 -25.77 17.38 3.11
CA PRO A 260 -25.69 17.68 1.70
C PRO A 260 -25.17 19.10 1.47
N GLY A 261 -24.66 19.38 0.27
CA GLY A 261 -24.37 20.75 -0.15
C GLY A 261 -25.57 21.39 -0.85
N THR A 262 -25.31 22.55 -1.45
CA THR A 262 -26.36 23.41 -2.01
C THR A 262 -27.11 22.81 -3.21
N ASP A 263 -26.49 21.90 -3.97
CA ASP A 263 -27.10 21.24 -5.14
C ASP A 263 -27.02 19.70 -4.98
N PHE A 264 -27.65 19.19 -3.92
CA PHE A 264 -27.54 17.79 -3.47
C PHE A 264 -27.93 16.74 -4.53
N ASN A 265 -28.72 17.14 -5.55
CA ASN A 265 -29.11 16.27 -6.66
C ASN A 265 -27.96 16.00 -7.65
N LYS A 266 -26.95 16.88 -7.72
CA LYS A 266 -25.77 16.72 -8.59
C LYS A 266 -24.51 16.30 -7.85
N GLU A 267 -24.61 16.06 -6.53
CA GLU A 267 -23.47 15.68 -5.73
C GLU A 267 -23.11 14.21 -5.91
N LEU A 268 -21.85 13.97 -6.16
CA LEU A 268 -21.19 12.68 -6.20
C LEU A 268 -20.32 12.57 -4.96
N TYR A 269 -20.26 11.38 -4.39
CA TYR A 269 -19.54 11.10 -3.16
C TYR A 269 -18.51 10.02 -3.43
N ARG A 270 -17.34 10.13 -2.80
CA ARG A 270 -16.35 9.07 -2.75
C ARG A 270 -15.78 8.96 -1.35
N LEU A 271 -15.46 7.73 -0.98
CA LEU A 271 -14.75 7.44 0.25
C LEU A 271 -13.29 7.16 -0.07
N THR A 272 -12.38 7.64 0.77
CA THR A 272 -10.95 7.32 0.67
C THR A 272 -10.51 6.69 1.98
N VAL A 273 -9.80 5.58 1.89
CA VAL A 273 -9.27 4.82 3.01
C VAL A 273 -7.75 4.96 3.07
N ARG A 274 -7.19 4.95 4.27
CA ARG A 274 -5.76 5.06 4.57
C ARG A 274 -5.38 4.09 5.68
#